data_AF-A0A2V7HF24-F1
#
_entry.id   AF-A0A2V7HF24-F1
#
_cell.length_a   1.000
_cell.length_b   1.000
_cell.length_c   1.000
_cell.angle_alpha   90.00
_cell.angle_beta   90.00
_cell.angle_gamma   90.00
#
_symmetry.space_group_name_H-M   'P 1'
#
loop_
_entity.id
_entity.type
_entity.pdbx_description
1 polymer ?
#
loop_
_entity_poly.entity_id
_entity_poly.type
_entity_poly.pdbx_seq_one_letter_code
_entity_poly.pdbx_strand_id
1 'polypeptide(L)'
;IVPPSMGVSTAINFQPTGSSRAAITGDFVLRESEINRVIPILRTGRIAITALHSHMIGEDPRLYFMHFWANDDATELATTLRHAIDQLK
;
A
#
# COMPACT_ATOMS: atom_id res chain seq x y z
N ILE A 1 0.66 -22.12 -3.85
CA ILE A 1 0.11 -21.16 -4.85
C ILE A 1 -1.16 -20.55 -4.29
N VAL A 2 -1.17 -19.23 -4.07
CA VAL A 2 -2.32 -18.46 -3.57
C VAL A 2 -3.21 -18.04 -4.75
N PRO A 3 -4.50 -18.44 -4.80
CA PRO A 3 -5.41 -18.01 -5.86
C PRO A 3 -5.68 -16.50 -5.82
N PRO A 4 -5.76 -15.80 -6.97
CA PRO A 4 -6.13 -14.37 -7.00
C PRO A 4 -7.47 -14.06 -6.33
N SER A 5 -8.41 -15.01 -6.37
CA SER A 5 -9.72 -14.91 -5.71
C SER A 5 -9.66 -14.82 -4.18
N MET A 6 -8.50 -15.08 -3.56
CA MET A 6 -8.29 -14.88 -2.12
C MET A 6 -7.92 -13.44 -1.75
N GLY A 7 -8.28 -12.45 -2.59
CA GLY A 7 -8.02 -11.04 -2.31
C GLY A 7 -6.57 -10.63 -2.50
N VAL A 8 -5.85 -11.28 -3.42
CA VAL A 8 -4.47 -10.90 -3.79
C VAL A 8 -4.52 -9.70 -4.75
N SER A 9 -4.90 -8.54 -4.23
CA SER A 9 -5.03 -7.30 -4.99
C SER A 9 -4.61 -6.11 -4.14
N THR A 10 -3.78 -5.22 -4.69
CA THR A 10 -3.48 -3.92 -4.07
C THR A 10 -4.69 -3.00 -4.24
N ALA A 11 -5.28 -2.56 -3.13
CA ALA A 11 -6.40 -1.63 -3.13
C ALA A 11 -5.94 -0.25 -2.67
N ILE A 12 -6.33 0.80 -3.40
CA ILE A 12 -5.98 2.18 -3.08
C ILE A 12 -7.24 3.03 -3.21
N ASN A 13 -7.65 3.66 -2.11
CA ASN A 13 -8.84 4.49 -2.06
C ASN A 13 -8.46 5.96 -1.85
N PHE A 14 -9.19 6.85 -2.52
CA PHE A 14 -9.13 8.29 -2.32
C PHE A 14 -10.53 8.80 -1.97
N GLN A 15 -10.65 9.43 -0.81
CA GLN A 15 -11.86 10.13 -0.39
C GLN A 15 -11.57 11.62 -0.30
N PRO A 16 -12.20 12.48 -1.13
CA PRO A 16 -12.01 13.93 -1.05
C PRO A 16 -12.37 14.46 0.34
N THR A 17 -11.50 15.27 0.91
CA THR A 17 -11.71 15.94 2.21
C THR A 17 -11.84 17.46 2.07
N GLY A 18 -11.83 17.97 0.84
CA GLY A 18 -11.93 19.40 0.50
C GLY A 18 -10.56 20.04 0.25
N SER A 19 -10.55 21.22 -0.37
CA SER A 19 -9.33 22.01 -0.60
C SER A 19 -8.19 21.23 -1.29
N SER A 20 -8.52 20.46 -2.33
CA SER A 20 -7.58 19.57 -3.05
C SER A 20 -6.97 18.44 -2.21
N ARG A 21 -7.45 18.21 -0.99
CA ARG A 21 -6.99 17.13 -0.12
C ARG A 21 -7.84 15.89 -0.29
N ALA A 22 -7.23 14.75 0.01
CA ALA A 22 -7.92 13.47 0.12
C ALA A 22 -7.40 12.68 1.32
N ALA A 23 -8.32 12.01 2.01
CA ALA A 23 -7.98 10.90 2.86
C ALA A 23 -7.73 9.67 1.99
N ILE A 24 -6.58 9.02 2.19
CA ILE A 24 -6.22 7.78 1.52
C ILE A 24 -6.15 6.64 2.53
N THR A 25 -6.56 5.47 2.07
CA THR A 25 -6.40 4.20 2.79
C THR A 25 -6.39 3.05 1.80
N GLY A 26 -5.80 1.94 2.20
CA GLY A 26 -5.67 0.75 1.37
C GLY A 26 -4.50 -0.10 1.83
N ASP A 27 -4.09 -1.01 0.96
CA ASP A 27 -2.99 -1.91 1.22
C ASP A 27 -2.22 -2.27 -0.05
N PHE A 28 -0.92 -2.51 0.13
CA PHE A 28 -0.09 -3.17 -0.87
C PHE A 28 0.02 -4.66 -0.57
N VAL A 29 -0.11 -5.49 -1.60
CA VAL A 29 0.22 -6.92 -1.52
C VAL A 29 1.64 -7.12 -2.01
N LEU A 30 2.53 -7.56 -1.11
CA LEU A 30 3.97 -7.53 -1.29
C LEU A 30 4.59 -8.90 -1.04
N ARG A 31 5.63 -9.23 -1.79
CA ARG A 31 6.64 -10.23 -1.39
C ARG A 31 7.56 -9.62 -0.35
N GLU A 32 8.22 -10.47 0.44
CA GLU A 32 9.18 -10.04 1.46
C GLU A 32 10.25 -9.06 0.90
N SER A 33 10.75 -9.33 -0.31
CA SER A 33 11.76 -8.48 -0.94
C SER A 33 11.26 -7.08 -1.33
N GLU A 34 9.95 -6.88 -1.47
CA GLU A 34 9.33 -5.60 -1.87
C GLU A 34 9.06 -4.68 -0.68
N ILE A 35 8.86 -5.23 0.51
CA ILE A 35 8.55 -4.49 1.75
C ILE A 35 9.57 -3.37 1.98
N ASN A 36 10.86 -3.69 1.96
CA ASN A 36 11.93 -2.74 2.24
C ASN A 36 12.09 -1.66 1.15
N ARG A 37 11.52 -1.85 -0.05
CA ARG A 37 11.48 -0.81 -1.09
C ARG A 37 10.30 0.14 -0.91
N VAL A 38 9.16 -0.36 -0.45
CA VAL A 38 7.91 0.42 -0.31
C VAL A 38 7.91 1.28 0.95
N ILE A 39 8.35 0.75 2.10
CA ILE A 39 8.38 1.48 3.38
C ILE A 39 9.02 2.87 3.29
N PRO A 40 10.24 3.04 2.76
CA PRO A 40 10.88 4.34 2.73
C PRO A 40 10.15 5.34 1.83
N ILE A 41 9.51 4.88 0.75
CA ILE A 41 8.73 5.73 -0.16
C ILE A 41 7.51 6.30 0.57
N LEU A 42 6.73 5.43 1.22
CA LEU A 42 5.54 5.86 1.98
C LEU A 42 5.91 6.83 3.10
N ARG A 43 6.97 6.52 3.87
CA ARG A 43 7.43 7.40 4.95
C ARG A 43 7.91 8.76 4.45
N THR A 44 8.65 8.80 3.34
CA THR A 44 9.12 10.06 2.74
C THR A 44 7.95 10.92 2.26
N GLY A 45 6.92 10.30 1.68
CA GLY A 45 5.68 10.98 1.30
C GLY A 45 4.69 11.21 2.45
N ARG A 46 5.13 11.07 3.72
CA ARG A 46 4.30 11.29 4.92
C ARG A 46 3.03 10.42 4.98
N ILE A 47 3.06 9.25 4.34
CA ILE A 47 2.01 8.23 4.41
C ILE A 47 2.33 7.28 5.56
N ALA A 48 1.43 7.18 6.53
CA ALA A 48 1.59 6.30 7.67
C ALA A 48 1.37 4.84 7.24
N ILE A 49 2.25 3.95 7.70
CA ILE A 49 2.05 2.50 7.60
C ILE A 49 1.32 2.07 8.87
N THR A 50 0.08 1.65 8.73
CA THR A 50 -0.80 1.34 9.87
C THR A 50 -0.69 -0.12 10.30
N ALA A 51 -0.37 -1.04 9.38
CA ALA A 51 -0.11 -2.44 9.68
C ALA A 51 0.75 -3.12 8.61
N LEU A 52 1.43 -4.20 8.99
CA LEU A 52 2.12 -5.12 8.09
C LEU A 52 1.95 -6.55 8.60
N HIS A 53 1.27 -7.41 7.84
CA HIS A 53 1.00 -8.80 8.24
C HIS A 53 0.71 -9.69 7.01
N SER A 54 0.61 -11.02 7.18
CA SER A 54 0.05 -11.91 6.16
C SER A 54 -1.42 -12.21 6.47
N HIS A 55 -2.23 -12.42 5.44
CA HIS A 55 -3.62 -12.89 5.57
C HIS A 55 -3.75 -14.42 5.62
N MET A 56 -2.70 -15.18 5.26
CA MET A 56 -2.75 -16.63 5.14
C MET A 56 -1.77 -17.32 6.10
N ILE A 57 -1.96 -18.63 6.28
CA ILE A 57 -1.06 -19.52 7.01
C ILE A 57 -0.62 -20.62 6.05
N GLY A 58 0.69 -20.83 5.93
CA GLY A 58 1.27 -21.91 5.12
C GLY A 58 1.26 -21.65 3.62
N GLU A 59 1.05 -20.39 3.21
CA GLU A 59 1.11 -20.00 1.81
C GLU A 59 2.55 -19.95 1.26
N ASP A 60 2.67 -20.26 -0.04
CA ASP A 60 3.91 -20.14 -0.81
C ASP A 60 3.59 -19.62 -2.24
N PRO A 61 4.18 -18.49 -2.67
CA PRO A 61 5.08 -17.61 -1.91
C PRO A 61 4.36 -16.90 -0.76
N ARG A 62 5.13 -16.53 0.27
CA ARG A 62 4.61 -15.72 1.37
C ARG A 62 4.30 -14.30 0.90
N LEU A 63 3.09 -13.84 1.19
CA LEU A 63 2.61 -12.51 0.85
C LEU A 63 2.37 -11.69 2.12
N TYR A 64 2.62 -10.39 2.03
CA TYR A 64 2.42 -9.43 3.10
C TYR A 64 1.51 -8.31 2.62
N PHE A 65 0.62 -7.88 3.49
CA PHE A 65 -0.36 -6.84 3.28
C PHE A 65 0.06 -5.64 4.13
N MET A 66 0.48 -4.57 3.45
CA MET A 66 0.95 -3.34 4.07
C MET A 66 -0.14 -2.29 4.01
N HIS A 67 -0.84 -2.12 5.13
CA HIS A 67 -1.92 -1.15 5.27
C HIS A 67 -1.35 0.26 5.48
N PHE A 68 -1.99 1.25 4.90
CA PHE A 68 -1.54 2.63 4.99
C PHE A 68 -2.68 3.63 5.19
N TRP A 69 -2.34 4.82 5.67
CA TRP A 69 -3.27 5.94 5.85
C TRP A 69 -2.57 7.29 5.71
N ALA A 70 -3.25 8.28 5.12
CA ALA A 70 -2.90 9.69 5.20
C ALA A 70 -4.12 10.57 4.89
N ASN A 71 -4.05 11.86 5.20
CA ASN A 71 -5.00 12.87 4.72
C ASN A 71 -4.25 14.15 4.38
N ASP A 72 -3.97 14.36 3.10
CA ASP A 72 -3.15 15.47 2.60
C ASP A 72 -3.47 15.83 1.15
N ASP A 73 -2.66 16.70 0.53
CA ASP A 73 -2.78 17.03 -0.90
C ASP A 73 -2.91 15.76 -1.76
N ALA A 74 -4.01 15.67 -2.52
CA ALA A 74 -4.35 14.46 -3.25
C ALA A 74 -3.31 14.11 -4.33
N THR A 75 -2.66 15.12 -4.92
CA THR A 75 -1.67 14.91 -5.99
C THR A 75 -0.36 14.42 -5.41
N GLU A 76 0.14 15.03 -4.32
CA GLU A 76 1.34 14.55 -3.62
C GLU A 76 1.18 13.10 -3.14
N LEU A 77 0.01 12.78 -2.60
CA LEU A 77 -0.32 11.42 -2.18
C LEU A 77 -0.36 10.45 -3.35
N ALA A 78 -1.00 10.82 -4.46
CA ALA A 78 -1.06 9.99 -5.67
C ALA A 78 0.33 9.74 -6.28
N THR A 79 1.20 10.76 -6.33
CA THR A 79 2.57 10.62 -6.80
C THR A 79 3.37 9.68 -5.92
N THR A 80 3.26 9.81 -4.60
CA THR A 80 3.94 8.90 -3.65
C THR A 80 3.48 7.45 -3.83
N LEU A 81 2.17 7.22 -3.92
CA LEU A 81 1.60 5.89 -4.12
C LEU A 81 2.00 5.30 -5.48
N ARG A 82 2.06 6.11 -6.56
CA ARG A 82 2.57 5.67 -7.87
C ARG A 82 4.01 5.18 -7.77
N HIS A 83 4.89 5.92 -7.11
CA HIS A 83 6.29 5.51 -6.91
C HIS A 83 6.40 4.20 -6.12
N ALA A 84 5.52 3.97 -5.15
CA ALA A 84 5.45 2.71 -4.41
C ALA A 84 5.00 1.54 -5.32
N ILE A 85 4.00 1.76 -6.18
CA ILE A 85 3.56 0.76 -7.18
C ILE A 85 4.69 0.42 -8.15
N ASP A 86 5.52 1.38 -8.53
CA ASP A 86 6.68 1.15 -9.42
C ASP A 86 7.75 0.21 -8.81
N GLN A 87 7.69 -0.06 -7.50
CA GLN A 87 8.62 -0.98 -6.82
C GLN A 87 8.14 -2.44 -6.78
N LEU A 88 6.89 -2.70 -7.18
CA LEU A 88 6.29 -4.03 -7.23
C LEU A 88 6.79 -4.76 -8.48
N LYS A 89 7.13 -6.05 -8.35
CA LYS A 89 7.70 -6.84 -9.46
C LYS A 89 6.83 -8.04 -9.84
#